data_AF-M1ULB6-F1
#
_entry.id   AF-M1ULB6-F1
#
_cell.length_a   1.000
_cell.length_b   1.000
_cell.length_c   1.000
_cell.angle_alpha   90.00
_cell.angle_beta   90.00
_cell.angle_gamma   90.00
#
_symmetry.space_group_name_H-M   'P 1'
#
loop_
_entity.id
_entity.type
_entity.pdbx_description
1 polymer ?
#
loop_
_entity_poly.entity_id
_entity_poly.type
_entity_poly.pdbx_seq_one_letter_code
_entity_poly.pdbx_strand_id
1 'polypeptide(L)'
;MASLFQSTVAQAIADQPWYMRRKDSITAVAGTVLQLANVLVASSSDLPEWANILVAVVIGAAQIAIHAGTKGAITPSMAQRLEQAGSDAHLERASVSGVTVNPEQG
;
A
#
# COMPACT_ATOMS: atom_id res chain seq x y z
N MET A 1 3.46 -13.42 -26.94
CA MET A 1 2.29 -13.96 -26.23
C MET A 1 2.39 -13.46 -24.79
N ALA A 2 1.34 -12.85 -24.24
CA ALA A 2 1.35 -12.44 -22.83
C ALA A 2 1.42 -13.70 -21.95
N SER A 3 2.31 -13.73 -20.96
CA SER A 3 2.39 -14.86 -20.03
C SER A 3 1.09 -14.99 -19.24
N LEU A 4 0.75 -16.21 -18.78
CA LEU A 4 -0.42 -16.43 -17.91
C LEU A 4 -0.41 -15.51 -16.67
N PHE A 5 0.78 -15.10 -16.21
CA PHE A 5 0.96 -14.13 -15.13
C PHE A 5 0.54 -12.71 -15.54
N GLN A 6 0.86 -12.27 -16.77
CA GLN A 6 0.42 -10.95 -17.25
C GLN A 6 -1.11 -10.86 -17.35
N SER A 7 -1.79 -11.91 -17.80
CA SER A 7 -3.26 -11.92 -17.88
C SER A 7 -3.92 -11.95 -16.51
N THR A 8 -3.37 -12.72 -15.55
CA THR A 8 -3.88 -12.73 -14.16
C THR A 8 -3.62 -11.41 -13.44
N VAL A 9 -2.46 -10.76 -13.65
CA VAL A 9 -2.20 -9.41 -13.09
C VAL A 9 -3.16 -8.38 -13.69
N ALA A 10 -3.42 -8.43 -15.00
CA ALA A 10 -4.40 -7.54 -15.63
C ALA A 10 -5.81 -7.72 -15.06
N GLN A 11 -6.23 -8.96 -14.84
CA GLN A 11 -7.51 -9.28 -14.19
C GLN A 11 -7.56 -8.79 -12.73
N ALA A 12 -6.49 -9.02 -11.96
CA ALA A 12 -6.41 -8.56 -10.57
C ALA A 12 -6.45 -7.02 -10.45
N ILE A 13 -5.88 -6.30 -11.42
CA ILE A 13 -5.99 -4.83 -11.49
C ILE A 13 -7.42 -4.42 -11.86
N ALA A 14 -8.09 -5.17 -12.74
CA ALA A 14 -9.48 -4.92 -13.13
C ALA A 14 -10.45 -5.12 -11.97
N ASP A 15 -10.21 -6.14 -11.13
CA ASP A 15 -11.04 -6.48 -9.96
C ASP A 15 -10.73 -5.61 -8.73
N GLN A 16 -9.66 -4.80 -8.75
CA GLN A 16 -9.37 -3.89 -7.66
C GLN A 16 -10.49 -2.84 -7.49
N PRO A 17 -11.02 -2.67 -6.26
CA PRO A 17 -12.00 -1.64 -5.96
C PRO A 17 -11.50 -0.24 -6.30
N TRP A 18 -12.42 0.65 -6.70
CA TRP A 18 -12.10 2.02 -7.15
C TRP A 18 -11.28 2.82 -6.12
N TYR A 19 -11.48 2.56 -4.82
CA TYR A 19 -10.75 3.22 -3.73
C TYR A 19 -9.29 2.78 -3.64
N MET A 20 -8.94 1.54 -4.02
CA MET A 20 -7.53 1.10 -4.07
C MET A 20 -6.78 1.78 -5.21
N ARG A 21 -7.46 2.06 -6.33
CA ARG A 21 -6.89 2.79 -7.47
C ARG A 21 -6.62 4.27 -7.18
N ARG A 22 -7.38 4.86 -6.26
CA ARG A 22 -7.27 6.28 -5.88
C ARG A 22 -6.70 6.49 -4.48
N LYS A 23 -6.14 5.44 -3.88
CA LYS A 23 -5.66 5.45 -2.48
C LYS A 23 -4.65 6.58 -2.23
N ASP A 24 -3.76 6.84 -3.17
CA ASP A 24 -2.71 7.86 -2.99
C ASP A 24 -3.32 9.27 -2.95
N SER A 25 -4.33 9.52 -3.78
CA SER A 25 -5.10 10.77 -3.73
C SER A 25 -5.91 10.89 -2.44
N ILE A 26 -6.52 9.79 -1.95
CA ILE A 26 -7.28 9.79 -0.69
C ILE A 26 -6.35 10.06 0.49
N THR A 27 -5.18 9.42 0.54
CA THR A 27 -4.16 9.64 1.56
C THR A 27 -3.62 11.07 1.53
N ALA A 28 -3.37 11.63 0.34
CA ALA A 28 -2.94 13.02 0.18
C ALA A 28 -4.00 14.02 0.68
N VAL A 29 -5.27 13.78 0.34
CA VAL A 29 -6.39 14.61 0.83
C VAL A 29 -6.50 14.50 2.36
N ALA A 30 -6.46 13.30 2.92
CA ALA A 30 -6.55 13.11 4.37
C ALA A 30 -5.37 13.77 5.11
N GLY A 31 -4.15 13.65 4.57
CA GLY A 31 -2.97 14.34 5.08
C GLY A 31 -3.12 15.86 5.01
N THR A 32 -3.72 16.40 3.94
CA THR A 32 -3.98 17.83 3.77
C THR A 32 -5.01 18.35 4.78
N VAL A 33 -6.09 17.60 5.02
CA VAL A 33 -7.11 17.93 6.03
C VAL A 33 -6.50 17.93 7.43
N LEU A 34 -5.68 16.92 7.75
CA LEU A 34 -4.97 16.82 9.02
C LEU A 34 -3.98 17.99 9.20
N GLN A 35 -3.28 18.39 8.15
CA GLN A 35 -2.39 19.54 8.18
C GLN A 35 -3.16 20.84 8.41
N LEU A 36 -4.29 21.04 7.74
CA LEU A 36 -5.17 22.19 7.95
C LEU A 36 -5.69 22.24 9.39
N ALA A 37 -6.12 21.11 9.95
CA ALA A 37 -6.54 21.02 11.34
C ALA A 37 -5.41 21.44 12.31
N ASN A 38 -4.17 21.00 12.05
CA ASN A 38 -3.02 21.37 12.86
C ASN A 38 -2.75 22.88 12.80
N VAL A 39 -2.81 23.49 11.62
CA VAL A 39 -2.64 24.94 11.44
C VAL A 39 -3.75 25.74 12.15
N LEU A 40 -5.01 25.31 12.02
CA LEU A 40 -6.14 25.97 12.68
C LEU A 40 -6.02 25.95 14.20
N VAL A 41 -5.62 24.81 14.76
CA VAL A 41 -5.39 24.63 16.19
C VAL A 41 -4.22 25.50 16.66
N ALA A 42 -3.09 25.49 15.94
CA ALA A 42 -1.94 26.33 16.26
C ALA A 42 -2.25 27.84 16.16
N SER A 43 -3.18 28.24 15.28
CA SER A 43 -3.62 29.65 15.16
C SER A 43 -4.68 30.06 16.19
N SER A 44 -5.24 29.11 16.95
CA SER A 44 -6.22 29.38 17.99
C SER A 44 -5.50 29.78 19.27
N SER A 45 -5.40 31.09 19.51
CA SER A 45 -4.58 31.71 20.57
C SER A 45 -4.99 31.39 22.02
N ASP A 46 -6.14 30.75 22.23
CA ASP A 46 -6.72 30.55 23.56
C ASP A 46 -6.43 29.17 24.17
N LEU A 47 -5.77 28.27 23.43
CA LEU A 47 -5.44 26.94 23.93
C LEU A 47 -4.10 26.94 24.68
N PRO A 48 -4.04 26.35 25.89
CA PRO A 48 -2.77 26.08 26.56
C PRO A 48 -1.83 25.25 25.66
N GLU A 49 -0.53 25.51 25.75
CA GLU A 49 0.48 24.87 24.90
C GLU A 49 0.42 23.33 24.94
N TRP A 50 0.13 22.76 26.13
CA TRP A 50 -0.03 21.31 26.30
C TRP A 50 -1.20 20.73 25.49
N ALA A 51 -2.27 21.49 25.29
CA ALA A 51 -3.43 21.06 24.50
C ALA A 51 -3.09 21.04 23.00
N ASN A 52 -2.34 22.02 22.51
CA ASN A 52 -1.85 22.05 21.13
C ASN A 52 -0.91 20.86 20.84
N ILE A 53 -0.02 20.52 21.77
CA ILE A 53 0.86 19.35 21.66
C ILE A 53 0.04 18.06 21.58
N LEU A 54 -0.97 17.88 22.43
CA LEU A 54 -1.84 16.71 22.42
C LEU A 54 -2.56 16.55 21.08
N VAL A 55 -3.11 17.64 20.54
CA VAL A 55 -3.78 17.62 19.23
C VAL A 55 -2.80 17.27 18.11
N ALA A 56 -1.60 17.84 18.11
CA ALA A 56 -0.57 17.52 17.12
C ALA A 56 -0.17 16.04 17.16
N VAL A 57 -0.04 15.44 18.35
CA VAL A 57 0.26 14.01 18.52
C VAL A 57 -0.87 13.14 17.97
N VAL A 58 -2.14 13.48 18.24
CA VAL A 58 -3.31 12.76 17.70
C VAL A 58 -3.36 12.85 16.18
N ILE A 59 -3.13 14.04 15.61
CA ILE A 59 -3.07 14.26 14.16
C ILE A 59 -1.94 13.44 13.54
N GLY A 60 -0.75 13.44 14.13
CA GLY A 60 0.39 12.65 13.65
C GLY A 60 0.11 11.15 13.71
N ALA A 61 -0.48 10.66 14.79
CA ALA A 61 -0.90 9.26 14.91
C ALA A 61 -1.92 8.88 13.83
N ALA A 62 -2.89 9.75 13.54
CA ALA A 62 -3.85 9.56 12.46
C ALA A 62 -3.17 9.52 11.07
N GLN A 63 -2.20 10.41 10.81
CA GLN A 63 -1.42 10.38 9.55
C GLN A 63 -0.66 9.07 9.37
N ILE A 64 -0.03 8.58 10.44
CA ILE A 64 0.70 7.30 10.46
C ILE A 64 -0.27 6.15 10.19
N ALA A 65 -1.43 6.12 10.86
CA ALA A 65 -2.44 5.08 10.66
C ALA A 65 -2.97 5.04 9.23
N ILE A 66 -3.23 6.21 8.63
CA ILE A 66 -3.67 6.32 7.23
C ILE A 66 -2.59 5.78 6.29
N HIS A 67 -1.32 6.17 6.48
CA HIS A 67 -0.20 5.67 5.67
C HIS A 67 0.01 4.15 5.83
N ALA A 68 -0.05 3.65 7.06
CA ALA A 68 0.14 2.23 7.37
C ALA A 68 -0.99 1.35 6.83
N GLY A 69 -2.23 1.85 6.81
CA GLY A 69 -3.39 1.14 6.27
C GLY A 69 -3.39 1.01 4.75
N THR A 70 -2.65 1.86 4.03
CA THR A 70 -2.64 1.86 2.56
C THR A 70 -1.48 1.04 1.98
N LYS A 71 -1.63 -0.29 1.93
CA LYS A 71 -0.72 -1.14 1.14
C LYS A 71 -0.79 -0.75 -0.35
N GLY A 72 0.36 -0.83 -1.03
CA GLY A 72 0.53 -0.46 -2.44
C GLY A 72 -0.44 -1.21 -3.37
N ALA A 73 -0.99 -0.52 -4.38
CA ALA A 73 -1.82 -1.15 -5.39
C ALA A 73 -0.88 -1.87 -6.37
N ILE A 74 -1.29 -3.04 -6.87
CA ILE A 74 -0.55 -3.74 -7.92
C ILE A 74 -0.63 -2.89 -9.19
N THR A 75 0.51 -2.45 -9.74
CA THR A 75 0.57 -1.68 -10.99
C THR A 75 0.98 -2.57 -12.16
N PRO A 76 0.69 -2.18 -13.42
CA PRO A 76 1.09 -2.97 -14.59
C PRO A 76 2.61 -3.21 -14.68
N SER A 77 3.43 -2.25 -14.25
CA SER A 77 4.89 -2.37 -14.22
C SER A 77 5.40 -3.34 -13.13
N MET A 78 4.56 -3.71 -12.16
CA MET A 78 4.89 -4.72 -11.15
C MET A 78 4.68 -6.15 -11.65
N ALA A 79 4.03 -6.36 -12.81
CA ALA A 79 3.72 -7.70 -13.33
C ALA A 79 4.97 -8.59 -13.43
N GLN A 80 6.05 -8.07 -13.99
CA GLN A 80 7.31 -8.82 -14.15
C GLN A 80 7.99 -9.12 -12.82
N ARG A 81 7.89 -8.21 -11.84
CA ARG A 81 8.44 -8.41 -10.48
C ARG A 81 7.62 -9.42 -9.68
N LEU A 82 6.30 -9.43 -9.85
CA LEU A 82 5.42 -10.43 -9.26
C LEU A 82 5.64 -11.81 -9.88
N GLU A 83 5.88 -11.89 -11.19
CA GLU A 83 6.17 -13.14 -11.88
C GLU A 83 7.47 -13.78 -11.36
N GLN A 84 8.52 -12.97 -11.18
CA GLN A 84 9.77 -13.43 -10.54
C GLN A 84 9.55 -13.85 -9.08
N ALA A 85 8.94 -13.00 -8.25
CA ALA A 85 8.69 -13.32 -6.84
C ALA A 85 7.78 -14.54 -6.65
N GLY A 86 6.80 -14.73 -7.54
CA GLY A 86 5.92 -15.90 -7.56
C GLY A 86 6.65 -17.18 -7.96
N SER A 87 7.57 -17.09 -8.91
CA SER A 87 8.43 -18.21 -9.32
C SER A 87 9.36 -18.62 -8.17
N ASP A 88 10.02 -17.66 -7.54
CA ASP A 88 10.91 -17.91 -6.39
C ASP A 88 10.15 -18.53 -5.22
N ALA A 89 8.97 -18.00 -4.88
CA ALA A 89 8.12 -18.55 -3.82
C ALA A 89 7.60 -19.97 -4.14
N HIS A 90 7.34 -20.29 -5.42
CA HIS A 90 6.94 -21.62 -5.83
C HIS A 90 8.09 -22.63 -5.67
N LEU A 91 9.30 -22.25 -6.07
CA LEU A 91 10.50 -23.07 -5.92
C LEU A 91 10.86 -23.30 -4.45
N GLU A 92 10.72 -22.26 -3.60
CA GLU A 92 10.92 -22.37 -2.16
C GLU A 92 9.88 -23.28 -1.50
N ARG A 93 8.61 -23.22 -1.92
CA ARG A 93 7.58 -24.16 -1.43
C ARG A 93 7.86 -25.60 -1.89
N ALA A 94 8.33 -25.80 -3.12
CA ALA A 94 8.62 -27.13 -3.64
C ALA A 94 9.82 -27.78 -2.92
N SER A 95 10.85 -26.99 -2.57
CA SER A 95 12.00 -27.45 -1.79
C SER A 95 11.62 -27.83 -0.35
N VAL A 96 10.71 -27.07 0.29
CA VAL A 96 10.18 -27.38 1.63
C VAL A 96 9.28 -28.62 1.62
N SER A 97 8.57 -28.88 0.53
CA SER A 97 7.67 -30.04 0.41
C SER A 97 8.34 -31.33 -0.06
N GLY A 98 9.66 -31.32 -0.30
CA GLY A 98 10.41 -32.49 -0.79
C GLY A 98 10.09 -32.90 -2.24
N VAL A 99 9.39 -32.04 -2.99
CA VAL A 99 9.07 -32.28 -4.40
C VAL A 99 10.20 -31.72 -5.26
N THR A 100 11.01 -32.59 -5.85
CA THR A 100 12.06 -32.18 -6.80
C THR A 100 11.42 -31.70 -8.10
N VAL A 101 11.41 -30.39 -8.34
CA VAL A 101 11.00 -29.82 -9.63
C VAL A 101 12.16 -29.97 -10.60
N ASN A 102 11.97 -30.76 -11.68
CA ASN A 102 12.97 -30.92 -12.72
C ASN A 102 12.94 -29.70 -13.66
N PRO A 103 14.03 -28.93 -13.80
CA PRO A 103 14.04 -27.68 -14.57
C PRO A 103 13.92 -27.82 -16.10
N GLU A 104 13.85 -29.04 -16.65
CA GLU A 104 13.86 -29.27 -18.10
C GLU A 104 12.49 -29.33 -18.80
N GLN A 105 11.39 -28.90 -18.16
CA GLN A 105 10.05 -28.89 -18.78
C GLN A 105 9.30 -27.55 -18.67
N GLY A 106 10.02 -26.43 -18.82
CA GLY A 106 9.46 -25.08 -19.00
C GLY A 106 9.49 -24.63 -20.45
#